data_AF-A0A1G7DBW8-F1
#
_entry.id   AF-A0A1G7DBW8-F1
#
_cell.length_a   1.000
_cell.length_b   1.000
_cell.length_c   1.000
_cell.angle_alpha   90.00
_cell.angle_beta   90.00
_cell.angle_gamma   90.00
#
_symmetry.space_group_name_H-M   'P 1'
#
loop_
_entity.id
_entity.type
_entity.pdbx_description
1 polymer ?
#
loop_
_entity_poly.entity_id
_entity_poly.type
_entity_poly.pdbx_seq_one_letter_code
_entity_poly.pdbx_strand_id
1 'polypeptide(L)'
;MSESVVVYVPDLGQGVSFYQALGLALEELLPEREALLAPGEGPLLLLRPGAGGLERGPQRPRPEGKGFARLRLEEGRLVFLVEDLAHERLRLAKYGLAFLEAGDHLLLFDPGENPLLVREG
;
A
#
# COMPACT_ATOMS: atom_id res chain seq x y z
N MET A 1 -3.59 -0.95 -20.33
CA MET A 1 -4.47 -0.73 -19.15
C MET A 1 -3.69 -1.19 -17.93
N SER A 2 -3.67 -0.41 -16.86
CA SER A 2 -2.88 -0.72 -15.67
C SER A 2 -3.63 -1.67 -14.76
N GLU A 3 -2.93 -2.65 -14.21
CA GLU A 3 -3.50 -3.56 -13.21
C GLU A 3 -3.86 -2.77 -11.94
N SER A 4 -4.89 -3.20 -11.24
CA SER A 4 -5.24 -2.68 -9.92
C SER A 4 -5.32 -3.83 -8.93
N VAL A 5 -5.10 -3.50 -7.67
CA VAL A 5 -5.17 -4.42 -6.53
C VAL A 5 -6.21 -3.86 -5.56
N VAL A 6 -7.07 -4.72 -5.05
CA VAL A 6 -7.97 -4.37 -3.95
C VAL A 6 -7.38 -4.92 -2.65
N VAL A 7 -7.38 -4.07 -1.64
CA VAL A 7 -7.04 -4.42 -0.26
C VAL A 7 -8.30 -4.24 0.57
N TYR A 8 -8.60 -5.26 1.38
CA TYR A 8 -9.66 -5.14 2.38
C TYR A 8 -9.07 -4.65 3.70
N VAL A 9 -9.66 -3.57 4.23
CA VAL A 9 -9.30 -2.98 5.52
C VAL A 9 -10.57 -2.79 6.35
N PRO A 10 -10.53 -2.96 7.68
CA PRO A 10 -11.71 -2.82 8.52
C PRO A 10 -12.21 -1.37 8.60
N ASP A 11 -11.30 -0.40 8.47
CA ASP A 11 -11.58 1.03 8.49
C ASP A 11 -10.82 1.75 7.36
N LEU A 12 -11.55 2.49 6.51
CA LEU A 12 -10.95 3.18 5.37
C LEU A 12 -10.04 4.33 5.79
N GLY A 13 -10.37 5.04 6.87
CA GLY A 13 -9.56 6.17 7.35
C GLY A 13 -8.18 5.71 7.81
N GLN A 14 -8.14 4.62 8.59
CA GLN A 14 -6.90 3.97 9.02
C GLN A 14 -6.12 3.39 7.84
N GLY A 15 -6.80 2.70 6.92
CA GLY A 15 -6.17 2.17 5.71
C GLY A 15 -5.54 3.28 4.85
N VAL A 16 -6.29 4.34 4.55
CA VAL A 16 -5.77 5.49 3.78
C VAL A 16 -4.56 6.10 4.49
N SER A 17 -4.66 6.35 5.80
CA SER A 17 -3.56 6.94 6.58
C SER A 17 -2.30 6.07 6.53
N PHE A 18 -2.46 4.74 6.67
CA PHE A 18 -1.36 3.78 6.60
C PHE A 18 -0.67 3.80 5.23
N TYR A 19 -1.43 3.67 4.14
CA TYR A 19 -0.87 3.62 2.79
C TYR A 19 -0.33 4.96 2.29
N GLN A 20 -0.89 6.09 2.75
CA GLN A 20 -0.30 7.41 2.52
C GLN A 20 1.03 7.58 3.27
N ALA A 21 1.15 7.06 4.49
CA ALA A 21 2.42 7.05 5.22
C ALA A 21 3.49 6.21 4.50
N LEU A 22 3.08 5.17 3.75
CA LEU A 22 3.97 4.44 2.85
C LEU A 22 4.30 5.18 1.55
N GLY A 23 3.65 6.30 1.26
CA GLY A 23 3.98 7.19 0.15
C GLY A 23 3.07 7.09 -1.07
N LEU A 24 1.88 6.48 -0.93
CA LEU A 24 0.85 6.55 -1.97
C LEU A 24 0.09 7.88 -1.87
N ALA A 25 -0.37 8.40 -3.01
CA ALA A 25 -1.28 9.54 -3.06
C ALA A 25 -2.73 9.08 -2.93
N LEU A 26 -3.55 9.79 -2.17
CA LEU A 26 -5.00 9.58 -2.16
C LEU A 26 -5.62 10.38 -3.30
N GLU A 27 -6.38 9.70 -4.14
CA GLU A 27 -6.96 10.27 -5.36
C GLU A 27 -8.47 10.43 -5.26
N GLU A 28 -9.12 9.42 -4.70
CA GLU A 28 -10.56 9.38 -4.53
C GLU A 28 -10.90 8.71 -3.20
N LEU A 29 -11.89 9.26 -2.50
CA LEU A 29 -12.41 8.69 -1.26
C LEU A 29 -13.94 8.67 -1.34
N LEU A 30 -14.50 7.46 -1.25
CA LEU A 30 -15.92 7.19 -1.04
C LEU A 30 -16.04 6.60 0.38
N PRO A 31 -16.33 7.43 1.41
CA PRO A 31 -16.11 7.12 2.83
C PRO A 31 -16.68 5.81 3.39
N GLU A 32 -17.64 5.19 2.70
CA GLU A 32 -18.29 3.95 3.13
C GLU A 32 -18.11 2.80 2.14
N ARG A 33 -17.37 3.01 1.05
CA ARG A 33 -17.27 2.06 -0.06
C ARG A 33 -15.84 1.73 -0.41
N GLU A 34 -15.05 2.74 -0.76
CA GLU A 34 -13.69 2.52 -1.23
C GLU A 34 -12.85 3.80 -1.23
N ALA A 35 -11.53 3.63 -1.21
CA ALA A 35 -10.56 4.70 -1.45
C ALA A 35 -9.57 4.28 -2.53
N LEU A 36 -9.28 5.17 -3.48
CA LEU A 36 -8.32 4.92 -4.54
C LEU A 36 -7.00 5.63 -4.21
N LEU A 37 -5.92 4.85 -4.18
CA LEU A 37 -4.57 5.35 -3.97
C LEU A 37 -3.67 5.07 -5.18
N ALA A 38 -2.91 6.09 -5.57
CA ALA A 38 -1.97 6.04 -6.67
C ALA A 38 -0.52 5.93 -6.16
N PRO A 39 0.18 4.82 -6.51
CA PRO A 39 1.63 4.76 -6.30
C PRO A 39 2.37 5.56 -7.37
N GLY A 40 3.68 5.71 -7.19
CA GLY A 40 4.61 6.26 -8.17
C GLY A 40 4.87 5.32 -9.35
N GLU A 41 4.87 4.01 -9.11
CA GLU A 41 4.90 2.95 -10.13
C GLU A 41 4.13 1.72 -9.63
N GLY A 42 3.66 0.87 -10.54
CA GLY A 42 2.95 -0.35 -10.20
C GLY A 42 1.43 -0.29 -10.36
N PRO A 43 0.70 -1.26 -9.77
CA PRO A 43 -0.74 -1.32 -9.87
C PRO A 43 -1.41 -0.24 -9.01
N LEU A 44 -2.62 0.17 -9.40
CA LEU A 44 -3.43 1.05 -8.55
C LEU A 44 -3.92 0.31 -7.32
N LEU A 45 -4.02 1.00 -6.19
CA LEU A 45 -4.49 0.39 -4.95
C LEU A 45 -5.91 0.88 -4.62
N LEU A 46 -6.85 -0.04 -4.45
CA LEU A 46 -8.21 0.25 -4.03
C LEU A 46 -8.43 -0.33 -2.63
N LEU A 47 -8.71 0.50 -1.64
CA LEU A 47 -9.05 0.06 -0.30
C LEU A 47 -10.55 -0.12 -0.20
N ARG A 48 -11.03 -1.22 0.39
CA ARG A 48 -12.46 -1.47 0.66
C ARG A 48 -12.67 -1.93 2.11
N PRO A 49 -13.81 -1.58 2.74
CA PRO A 49 -14.18 -2.16 4.02
C PRO A 49 -14.24 -3.70 3.95
N GLY A 50 -13.59 -4.39 4.88
CA GLY A 50 -13.63 -5.85 4.99
C GLY A 50 -12.63 -6.43 5.97
N ALA A 51 -12.76 -7.73 6.25
CA ALA A 51 -11.69 -8.50 6.87
C ALA A 51 -10.55 -8.65 5.83
N GLY A 52 -9.29 -8.57 6.27
CA GLY A 52 -8.10 -8.58 5.42
C GLY A 52 -8.17 -9.50 4.22
N GLY A 53 -7.54 -9.08 3.13
CA GLY A 53 -7.42 -9.84 1.89
C GLY A 53 -6.88 -8.98 0.75
N LEU A 54 -6.29 -9.66 -0.22
CA LEU A 54 -5.78 -9.09 -1.46
C LEU A 54 -6.44 -9.77 -2.65
N GLU A 55 -7.01 -8.98 -3.56
CA GLU A 55 -7.57 -9.48 -4.81
C GLU A 55 -7.19 -8.60 -6.00
N ARG A 56 -7.38 -9.14 -7.21
CA ARG A 56 -7.27 -8.33 -8.43
C ARG A 56 -8.44 -7.37 -8.49
N GLY A 57 -8.13 -6.09 -8.67
CA GLY A 57 -9.13 -5.06 -8.81
C GLY A 57 -9.63 -4.89 -10.25
N PRO A 58 -10.66 -4.04 -10.43
CA PRO A 58 -11.15 -3.68 -11.74
C PRO A 58 -10.08 -2.91 -12.52
N GLN A 59 -9.96 -3.14 -13.83
CA GLN A 59 -9.07 -2.31 -14.65
C GLN A 59 -9.52 -0.85 -14.57
N ARG A 60 -8.65 0.00 -14.02
CA ARG A 60 -8.89 1.44 -13.90
C ARG A 60 -7.77 2.21 -14.58
N PRO A 61 -8.09 3.35 -15.22
CA PRO A 61 -7.06 4.27 -15.67
C PRO A 61 -6.31 4.80 -14.44
N ARG A 62 -5.03 5.13 -14.65
CA ARG A 62 -4.22 5.74 -13.61
C ARG A 62 -4.77 7.15 -13.27
N PRO A 63 -5.00 7.47 -11.99
CA PRO A 63 -5.41 8.80 -11.55
C PRO A 63 -4.33 9.86 -11.79
N GLU A 64 -4.68 11.13 -11.57
CA GLU A 64 -3.83 12.28 -11.84
C GLU A 64 -2.71 12.47 -10.82
N GLY A 65 -2.95 12.18 -9.55
CA GLY A 65 -1.91 12.28 -8.54
C GLY A 65 -0.98 11.08 -8.54
N LYS A 66 0.23 11.34 -8.06
CA LYS A 66 1.36 10.44 -8.15
C LYS A 66 2.04 10.39 -6.80
N GLY A 67 1.83 9.31 -6.06
CA GLY A 67 2.66 8.98 -4.91
C GLY A 67 4.12 8.77 -5.32
N PHE A 68 5.01 8.59 -4.35
CA PHE A 68 6.41 8.25 -4.61
C PHE A 68 6.71 6.77 -4.37
N ALA A 69 5.84 6.05 -3.66
CA ALA A 69 5.99 4.63 -3.42
C ALA A 69 5.94 3.83 -4.73
N ARG A 70 6.84 2.88 -4.93
CA ARG A 70 6.77 1.93 -6.05
C ARG A 70 6.17 0.63 -5.53
N LEU A 71 5.08 0.18 -6.14
CA LEU A 71 4.29 -0.97 -5.69
C LEU A 71 4.39 -2.13 -6.69
N ARG A 72 4.43 -3.36 -6.19
CA ARG A 72 4.27 -4.59 -6.98
C ARG A 72 3.33 -5.55 -6.28
N LEU A 73 2.71 -6.43 -7.06
CA LEU A 73 1.97 -7.58 -6.55
C LEU A 73 2.79 -8.84 -6.86
N GLU A 74 3.23 -9.54 -5.82
CA GLU A 74 4.01 -10.77 -5.95
C GLU A 74 3.36 -11.86 -5.10
N GLU A 75 2.97 -12.99 -5.72
CA GLU A 75 2.38 -14.15 -5.02
C GLU A 75 1.24 -13.80 -4.05
N GLY A 76 0.39 -12.83 -4.43
CA GLY A 76 -0.73 -12.38 -3.59
C GLY A 76 -0.32 -11.47 -2.43
N ARG A 77 0.86 -10.86 -2.48
CA ARG A 77 1.38 -9.91 -1.48
C ARG A 77 1.71 -8.57 -2.12
N LEU A 78 1.54 -7.50 -1.35
CA LEU A 78 2.02 -6.18 -1.74
C LEU A 78 3.50 -6.08 -1.44
N VAL A 79 4.27 -5.66 -2.44
CA VAL A 79 5.71 -5.40 -2.32
C VAL A 79 5.97 -3.93 -2.63
N PHE A 80 6.49 -3.22 -1.64
CA PHE A 80 6.93 -1.85 -1.74
C PHE A 80 8.43 -1.82 -2.01
N LEU A 81 8.79 -1.17 -3.12
CA LEU A 81 10.18 -0.97 -3.51
C LEU A 81 10.63 0.43 -3.08
N VAL A 82 11.76 0.46 -2.38
CA VAL A 82 12.40 1.67 -1.90
C VAL A 82 13.84 1.74 -2.40
N GLU A 83 14.42 2.93 -2.43
CA GLU A 83 15.81 3.11 -2.88
C GLU A 83 16.83 2.69 -1.81
N ASP A 84 16.50 2.91 -0.53
CA ASP A 84 17.37 2.64 0.62
C ASP A 84 16.50 2.14 1.78
N LEU A 85 16.72 0.88 2.18
CA LEU A 85 15.95 0.26 3.26
C LEU A 85 16.29 0.85 4.63
N ALA A 86 17.52 1.32 4.84
CA ALA A 86 17.91 1.98 6.09
C ALA A 86 17.20 3.33 6.24
N HIS A 87 17.11 4.12 5.17
CA HIS A 87 16.30 5.33 5.17
C HIS A 87 14.82 5.02 5.46
N GLU A 88 14.29 3.98 4.82
CA GLU A 88 12.90 3.60 4.97
C GLU A 88 12.57 3.19 6.41
N ARG A 89 13.44 2.44 7.10
CA ARG A 89 13.28 2.12 8.53
C ARG A 89 13.06 3.37 9.38
N LEU A 90 13.86 4.41 9.16
CA LEU A 90 13.75 5.68 9.89
C LEU A 90 12.42 6.39 9.58
N ARG A 91 11.99 6.34 8.32
CA ARG A 91 10.70 6.90 7.88
C ARG A 91 9.53 6.17 8.54
N LEU A 92 9.50 4.84 8.49
CA LEU A 92 8.47 4.02 9.11
C LEU A 92 8.37 4.28 10.62
N ALA A 93 9.51 4.32 11.32
CA ALA A 93 9.57 4.64 12.74
C ALA A 93 9.02 6.06 13.03
N LYS A 94 9.37 7.06 12.21
CA LYS A 94 8.85 8.43 12.31
C LYS A 94 7.32 8.50 12.18
N TYR A 95 6.73 7.67 11.32
CA TYR A 95 5.29 7.59 11.13
C TYR A 95 4.59 6.62 12.10
N GLY A 96 5.34 5.98 13.01
CA GLY A 96 4.80 5.03 13.98
C GLY A 96 4.32 3.71 13.36
N LEU A 97 4.83 3.36 12.18
CA LEU A 97 4.50 2.10 11.49
C LEU A 97 5.37 0.96 12.05
N ALA A 98 4.72 -0.03 12.66
CA ALA A 98 5.40 -1.22 13.15
C ALA A 98 5.84 -2.12 11.99
N PHE A 99 7.06 -2.66 12.08
CA PHE A 99 7.61 -3.59 11.12
C PHE A 99 8.45 -4.66 11.83
N LEU A 100 8.61 -5.80 11.16
CA LEU A 100 9.51 -6.89 11.55
C LEU A 100 10.68 -6.94 10.57
N GLU A 101 11.88 -7.17 11.07
CA GLU A 101 13.05 -7.41 10.22
C GLU A 101 13.06 -8.85 9.73
N ALA A 102 13.21 -9.05 8.42
CA ALA A 102 13.19 -10.35 7.78
C ALA A 102 14.33 -10.48 6.76
N GLY A 103 15.57 -10.36 7.23
CA GLY A 103 16.76 -10.44 6.37
C GLY A 103 16.91 -9.20 5.49
N ASP A 104 16.63 -9.34 4.20
CA ASP A 104 16.80 -8.31 3.17
C ASP A 104 15.56 -7.43 2.97
N HIS A 105 14.51 -7.63 3.77
CA HIS A 105 13.27 -6.88 3.69
C HIS A 105 12.66 -6.64 5.07
N LEU A 106 11.67 -5.74 5.10
CA LEU A 106 10.81 -5.50 6.26
C LEU A 106 9.44 -6.11 5.98
N LEU A 107 8.85 -6.73 6.99
CA LEU A 107 7.47 -7.22 6.97
C LEU A 107 6.60 -6.28 7.80
N LEU A 108 5.56 -5.73 7.16
CA LEU A 108 4.55 -4.89 7.80
C LEU A 108 3.20 -5.58 7.70
N PHE A 109 2.28 -5.16 8.57
CA PHE A 109 0.87 -5.49 8.49
C PHE A 109 0.08 -4.18 8.46
N ASP A 110 -0.84 -4.08 7.52
CA ASP A 110 -1.78 -2.95 7.50
C ASP A 110 -2.87 -3.14 8.58
N PRO A 111 -3.78 -2.16 8.76
CA PRO A 111 -4.88 -2.29 9.73
C PRO A 111 -5.84 -3.45 9.46
N GLY A 112 -5.83 -4.04 8.26
CA GLY A 112 -6.59 -5.25 7.92
C GLY A 112 -5.80 -6.55 8.12
N GLU A 113 -4.61 -6.48 8.72
CA GLU A 113 -3.69 -7.62 8.88
C GLU A 113 -3.17 -8.19 7.56
N ASN A 114 -3.21 -7.42 6.48
CA ASN A 114 -2.62 -7.80 5.20
C ASN A 114 -1.09 -7.74 5.30
N PRO A 115 -0.35 -8.80 4.92
CA PRO A 115 1.10 -8.77 4.94
C PRO A 115 1.64 -7.92 3.77
N LEU A 116 2.58 -7.03 4.07
CA LEU A 116 3.29 -6.21 3.09
C LEU A 116 4.78 -6.37 3.26
N LEU A 117 5.50 -6.45 2.15
CA LEU A 117 6.96 -6.49 2.14
C LEU A 117 7.50 -5.15 1.69
N VAL A 118 8.52 -4.63 2.37
CA VAL A 118 9.26 -3.45 1.94
C VAL A 118 10.71 -3.86 1.73
N ARG A 119 11.24 -3.65 0.52
CA ARG A 119 12.63 -4.03 0.17
C ARG A 119 13.22 -3.07 -0.85
N GLU A 120 14.53 -3.17 -1.05
CA GLU A 120 15.23 -2.35 -2.05
C GLU A 120 14.89 -2.80 -3.48
N GLY A 121 14.76 -1.86 -4.42
CA GLY A 121 14.60 -2.16 -5.86
C GLY A 121 14.14 -1.03 -6.77
#